data_AF-A0A920HJP7-F1
#
_entry.id   AF-A0A920HJP7-F1
#
_cell.length_a   1.000
_cell.length_b   1.000
_cell.length_c   1.000
_cell.angle_alpha   90.00
_cell.angle_beta   90.00
_cell.angle_gamma   90.00
#
_symmetry.space_group_name_H-M   'P 1'
#
loop_
_entity.id
_entity.type
_entity.pdbx_description
1 polymer ?
#
loop_
_entity_poly.entity_id
_entity_poly.type
_entity_poly.pdbx_seq_one_letter_code
_entity_poly.pdbx_strand_id
1 'polypeptide(L)'
;MKSILRSKIDESIVSAFEVLRKRIDKFGVTQPNIQRLGSSGRILIELPGAKDIDRIQNLLQSTAQLEFWETHKNDELVSFLISANQYLSSLELENQDIDSDESDIDDLLSEVEQSSDTIQNTSNPLLSLVRTYSFQGGPVIARFLPRDQDLVNSYLSMPEVRKLLPRDYRYAKFVWGKVDQDGLSDLYAIKSNRDDLPPLSGGVVVTQLKAMMLLEILQFLCK
;
A
#
# COMPACT_ATOMS: atom_id res chain seq x y z
N MET A 1 -9.38 19.60 -40.99
CA MET A 1 -9.01 18.38 -40.22
C MET A 1 -7.51 18.19 -40.04
N LYS A 2 -6.65 18.30 -41.07
CA LYS A 2 -5.19 18.08 -40.92
C LYS A 2 -4.47 19.04 -39.94
N SER A 3 -4.91 20.29 -39.76
CA SER A 3 -4.26 21.23 -38.82
C SER A 3 -4.57 20.91 -37.36
N ILE A 4 -5.79 20.47 -37.04
CA ILE A 4 -6.23 20.13 -35.67
C ILE A 4 -5.48 18.88 -35.16
N LEU A 5 -5.27 17.90 -36.03
CA LEU A 5 -4.46 16.73 -35.70
C LEU A 5 -3.00 17.10 -35.44
N ARG A 6 -2.41 18.01 -36.25
CA ARG A 6 -1.05 18.50 -36.04
C ARG A 6 -0.91 19.30 -34.76
N SER A 7 -1.84 20.23 -34.48
CA SER A 7 -1.83 20.99 -33.22
C SER A 7 -1.99 20.06 -32.02
N LYS A 8 -2.85 19.04 -32.11
CA LYS A 8 -3.02 18.09 -31.01
C LYS A 8 -1.81 17.20 -30.77
N ILE A 9 -1.12 16.81 -31.85
CA ILE A 9 0.16 16.11 -31.78
C ILE A 9 1.23 17.00 -31.14
N ASP A 10 1.33 18.26 -31.55
CA ASP A 10 2.32 19.19 -30.99
C ASP A 10 2.05 19.50 -29.51
N GLU A 11 0.79 19.69 -29.11
CA GLU A 11 0.39 19.80 -27.69
C GLU A 11 0.82 18.58 -26.87
N SER A 12 0.51 17.37 -27.38
CA SER A 12 0.82 16.12 -26.68
C SER A 12 2.33 15.92 -26.53
N ILE A 13 3.10 16.32 -27.54
CA ILE A 13 4.56 16.29 -27.53
C ILE A 13 5.11 17.28 -26.49
N VAL A 14 4.60 18.51 -26.42
CA VAL A 14 5.03 19.51 -25.42
C VAL A 14 4.75 19.03 -24.00
N SER A 15 3.57 18.45 -23.74
CA SER A 15 3.26 17.88 -22.43
C SER A 15 4.19 16.72 -22.07
N ALA A 16 4.50 15.84 -23.03
CA ALA A 16 5.47 14.74 -22.81
C ALA A 16 6.87 15.29 -22.48
N PHE A 17 7.32 16.35 -23.15
CA PHE A 17 8.60 17.01 -22.85
C PHE A 17 8.68 17.53 -21.42
N GLU A 18 7.64 18.20 -20.93
CA GLU A 18 7.61 18.72 -19.56
C GLU A 18 7.67 17.60 -18.52
N VAL A 19 6.97 16.49 -18.77
CA VAL A 19 6.97 15.32 -17.89
C VAL A 19 8.34 14.67 -17.86
N LEU A 20 8.96 14.46 -19.03
CA LEU A 20 10.30 13.87 -19.14
C LEU A 20 11.34 14.74 -18.41
N ARG A 21 11.30 16.07 -18.59
CA ARG A 21 12.18 17.00 -17.88
C ARG A 21 12.02 16.89 -16.37
N LYS A 22 10.79 17.01 -15.86
CA LYS A 22 10.49 16.90 -14.41
C LYS A 22 10.92 15.56 -13.81
N ARG A 23 10.90 14.47 -14.60
CA ARG A 23 11.38 13.16 -14.15
C ARG A 23 12.91 13.09 -14.09
N ILE A 24 13.59 13.63 -15.09
CA ILE A 24 15.06 13.64 -15.14
C ILE A 24 15.65 14.53 -14.03
N ASP A 25 15.03 15.66 -13.72
CA ASP A 25 15.49 16.59 -12.69
C ASP A 25 15.61 15.91 -11.29
N LYS A 26 14.79 14.89 -11.02
CA LYS A 26 14.83 14.13 -9.75
C LYS A 26 16.08 13.25 -9.58
N PHE A 27 16.88 13.03 -10.63
CA PHE A 27 18.07 12.18 -10.60
C PHE A 27 19.38 12.95 -10.44
N GLY A 28 19.32 14.28 -10.26
CA GLY A 28 20.50 15.09 -10.02
C GLY A 28 21.42 15.22 -11.24
N VAL A 29 20.86 15.06 -12.44
CA VAL A 29 21.60 15.25 -13.71
C VAL A 29 21.81 16.75 -13.92
N THR A 30 23.05 17.18 -14.13
CA THR A 30 23.36 18.59 -14.38
C THR A 30 23.07 18.91 -15.84
N GLN A 31 21.97 19.60 -16.12
CA GLN A 31 21.59 20.10 -17.46
C GLN A 31 21.37 19.01 -18.53
N PRO A 32 20.23 18.29 -18.48
CA PRO A 32 19.86 17.37 -19.56
C PRO A 32 19.54 18.12 -20.86
N ASN A 33 20.04 17.61 -21.99
CA ASN A 33 19.68 18.10 -23.32
C ASN A 33 18.55 17.24 -23.89
N ILE A 34 17.41 17.86 -24.18
CA ILE A 34 16.20 17.18 -24.66
C ILE A 34 15.75 17.85 -25.96
N GLN A 35 15.77 17.12 -27.07
CA GLN A 35 15.50 17.66 -28.40
C GLN A 35 14.53 16.79 -29.20
N ARG A 36 13.67 17.41 -30.00
CA ARG A 36 12.79 16.70 -30.95
C ARG A 36 13.57 16.35 -32.21
N LEU A 37 13.54 15.08 -32.61
CA LEU A 37 14.11 14.62 -33.88
C LEU A 37 13.08 14.75 -35.02
N GLY A 38 13.12 15.91 -35.68
CA GLY A 38 12.30 16.22 -36.86
C GLY A 38 10.79 16.25 -36.57
N SER A 39 9.98 15.90 -37.56
CA SER A 39 8.51 15.83 -37.43
C SER A 39 8.00 14.49 -36.87
N SER A 40 8.89 13.50 -36.74
CA SER A 40 8.57 12.08 -36.49
C SER A 40 8.13 11.71 -35.06
N GLY A 41 7.95 12.69 -34.16
CA GLY A 41 7.55 12.46 -32.76
C GLY A 41 8.61 11.78 -31.89
N ARG A 42 9.84 11.61 -32.41
CA ARG A 42 10.98 11.05 -31.67
C ARG A 42 11.68 12.12 -30.83
N ILE A 43 12.16 11.72 -29.67
CA ILE A 43 12.84 12.60 -28.71
C ILE A 43 14.25 12.05 -28.47
N LEU A 44 15.26 12.89 -28.69
CA LEU A 44 16.64 12.66 -28.29
C LEU A 44 16.83 13.20 -26.87
N ILE A 45 17.38 12.36 -25.99
CA ILE A 45 17.69 12.72 -24.61
C ILE A 45 19.16 12.43 -24.38
N GLU A 46 19.91 13.43 -23.94
CA GLU A 46 21.31 13.32 -23.54
C GLU A 46 21.45 13.74 -22.07
N LEU A 47 22.05 12.86 -21.27
CA LEU A 47 22.14 12.99 -19.82
C LEU A 47 23.63 13.00 -19.39
N PRO A 48 24.29 14.16 -19.34
CA PRO A 48 25.68 14.23 -18.90
C PRO A 48 25.79 13.91 -17.39
N GLY A 49 26.71 13.01 -17.03
CA GLY A 49 26.98 12.67 -15.62
C GLY A 49 25.96 11.74 -14.95
N ALA A 50 25.06 11.10 -15.71
CA ALA A 50 24.15 10.09 -15.18
C ALA A 50 24.93 8.83 -14.74
N LYS A 51 24.85 8.47 -13.46
CA LYS A 51 25.53 7.29 -12.90
C LYS A 51 24.80 5.96 -13.19
N ASP A 52 23.46 5.97 -13.18
CA ASP A 52 22.62 4.78 -13.37
C ASP A 52 21.69 4.93 -14.58
N ILE A 53 22.19 4.58 -15.77
CA ILE A 53 21.43 4.73 -17.03
C ILE A 53 20.22 3.79 -17.06
N ASP A 54 20.37 2.52 -16.64
CA ASP A 54 19.31 1.50 -16.70
C ASP A 54 18.10 1.87 -15.83
N ARG A 55 18.35 2.45 -14.66
CA ARG A 55 17.31 2.92 -13.74
C ARG A 55 16.54 4.09 -14.34
N ILE A 56 17.23 5.01 -15.00
CA ILE A 56 16.61 6.16 -15.67
C ILE A 56 15.79 5.67 -16.86
N GLN A 57 16.32 4.75 -17.67
CA GLN A 57 15.61 4.17 -18.80
C GLN A 57 14.31 3.50 -18.36
N ASN A 58 14.36 2.64 -17.33
CA ASN A 58 13.17 1.97 -16.80
C ASN A 58 12.11 2.98 -16.33
N LEU A 59 12.50 4.01 -15.58
CA LEU A 59 11.56 5.01 -15.08
C LEU A 59 10.99 5.93 -16.17
N LEU A 60 11.77 6.25 -17.20
CA LEU A 60 11.28 7.02 -18.35
C LEU A 60 10.29 6.21 -19.19
N GLN A 61 10.47 4.88 -19.24
CA GLN A 61 9.52 3.96 -19.88
C GLN A 61 8.28 3.71 -19.02
N SER A 62 8.39 3.77 -17.69
CA SER A 62 7.24 3.58 -16.79
C SER A 62 6.20 4.70 -16.98
N THR A 63 4.99 4.35 -17.38
CA THR A 63 3.86 5.28 -17.34
C THR A 63 3.40 5.43 -15.89
N ALA A 64 3.74 6.56 -15.26
CA ALA A 64 3.20 6.89 -13.94
C ALA A 64 1.71 7.24 -14.08
N GLN A 65 0.85 6.22 -13.94
CA GLN A 65 -0.58 6.40 -13.77
C GLN A 65 -0.85 6.69 -12.30
N LEU A 66 -1.53 7.80 -12.05
CA LEU A 66 -1.88 8.19 -10.71
C LEU A 66 -3.31 7.75 -10.43
N GLU A 67 -3.48 6.97 -9.37
CA GLU A 67 -4.79 6.49 -8.94
C GLU A 67 -5.11 7.05 -7.56
N PHE A 68 -6.34 7.48 -7.39
CA PHE A 68 -6.83 7.93 -6.11
C PHE A 68 -7.88 6.96 -5.61
N TRP A 69 -7.63 6.45 -4.41
CA TRP A 69 -8.52 5.56 -3.70
C TRP A 69 -8.97 6.23 -2.41
N GLU A 70 -10.24 6.09 -2.08
CA GLU A 70 -10.73 6.50 -0.76
C GLU A 70 -10.31 5.46 0.29
N THR A 71 -9.95 5.93 1.49
CA THR A 71 -9.61 5.05 2.61
C THR A 71 -10.79 4.89 3.56
N HIS A 72 -10.82 3.76 4.26
CA HIS A 72 -11.69 3.53 5.41
C HIS A 72 -11.05 4.06 6.69
N LYS A 73 -11.88 4.37 7.67
CA LYS A 73 -11.42 4.76 9.00
C LYS A 73 -11.07 3.51 9.81
N ASN A 74 -10.08 3.63 10.69
CA ASN A 74 -9.68 2.55 11.57
C ASN A 74 -10.81 2.10 12.52
N ASP A 75 -11.62 3.02 13.05
CA ASP A 75 -12.69 2.74 14.02
C ASP A 75 -13.62 1.59 13.60
N GLU A 76 -13.92 1.54 12.30
CA GLU A 76 -14.85 0.57 11.71
C GLU A 76 -14.19 -0.81 11.51
N LEU A 77 -12.86 -0.85 11.40
CA LEU A 77 -12.08 -2.05 11.09
C LEU A 77 -11.43 -2.68 12.32
N VAL A 78 -11.33 -1.98 13.44
CA VAL A 78 -10.80 -2.53 14.70
C VAL A 78 -11.65 -3.72 15.17
N SER A 79 -12.99 -3.61 15.14
CA SER A 79 -13.89 -4.73 15.50
C SER A 79 -13.69 -5.96 14.60
N PHE A 80 -13.44 -5.72 13.32
CA PHE A 80 -13.12 -6.76 12.37
C PHE A 80 -11.79 -7.46 12.72
N LEU A 81 -10.73 -6.69 13.03
CA LEU A 81 -9.43 -7.26 13.39
C LEU A 81 -9.48 -8.11 14.67
N ILE A 82 -10.27 -7.69 15.66
CA ILE A 82 -10.47 -8.47 16.88
C ILE A 82 -11.16 -9.81 16.54
N SER A 83 -12.22 -9.77 15.73
CA SER A 83 -12.96 -10.96 15.31
C SER A 83 -12.08 -11.90 14.47
N ALA A 84 -11.29 -11.34 13.56
CA ALA A 84 -10.32 -12.08 12.75
C ALA A 84 -9.25 -12.75 13.62
N ASN A 85 -8.72 -12.03 14.61
CA ASN A 85 -7.74 -12.58 15.54
C ASN A 85 -8.31 -13.74 16.38
N GLN A 86 -9.56 -13.64 16.84
CA GLN A 86 -10.23 -14.73 17.55
C GLN A 86 -10.38 -15.97 16.68
N TYR A 87 -10.77 -15.79 15.41
CA TYR A 87 -10.88 -16.90 14.45
C TYR A 87 -9.52 -17.57 14.19
N LEU A 88 -8.46 -16.78 14.02
CA LEU A 88 -7.11 -17.32 13.84
C LEU A 88 -6.60 -18.05 15.09
N SER A 89 -6.89 -17.50 16.28
CA SER A 89 -6.58 -18.12 17.56
C SER A 89 -7.25 -19.49 17.70
N SER A 90 -8.52 -19.61 17.33
CA SER A 90 -9.21 -20.91 17.35
C SER A 90 -8.60 -21.94 16.41
N LEU A 91 -8.07 -21.52 15.24
CA LEU A 91 -7.38 -22.44 14.33
C LEU A 91 -6.04 -22.90 14.89
N GLU A 92 -5.31 -22.05 15.61
CA GLU A 92 -4.05 -22.44 16.23
C GLU A 92 -4.26 -23.46 17.35
N LEU A 93 -5.33 -23.31 18.15
CA LEU A 93 -5.71 -24.27 19.19
C LEU A 93 -6.13 -25.62 18.59
N GLU A 94 -6.95 -25.61 17.54
CA GLU A 94 -7.38 -26.84 16.86
C GLU A 94 -6.21 -27.60 16.21
N ASN A 95 -5.16 -26.89 15.79
CA ASN A 95 -3.92 -27.53 15.30
C ASN A 95 -3.01 -28.04 16.43
N GLN A 96 -3.11 -27.52 17.65
CA GLN A 96 -2.37 -28.03 18.82
C GLN A 96 -2.99 -29.33 19.35
N ASP A 97 -4.31 -29.49 19.27
CA ASP A 97 -5.02 -30.70 19.73
C ASP A 97 -4.72 -31.96 18.88
N ILE A 98 -4.04 -31.82 17.74
CA ILE A 98 -3.70 -32.94 16.85
C ILE A 98 -2.30 -33.52 17.18
N ASP A 99 -1.50 -32.86 18.02
CA ASP A 99 -0.08 -33.22 18.26
C ASP A 99 0.33 -33.43 19.74
N SER A 100 -0.60 -33.40 20.70
CA SER A 100 -0.30 -33.72 22.11
C SER A 100 -1.14 -34.87 22.65
N ASP A 101 -0.45 -35.98 22.95
CA ASP A 101 -0.94 -37.11 23.74
C ASP A 101 -1.57 -36.65 25.07
N GLU A 102 -2.58 -37.41 25.49
CA GLU A 102 -3.62 -37.20 26.52
C GLU A 102 -3.20 -36.87 27.98
N SER A 103 -1.92 -36.57 28.29
CA SER A 103 -1.46 -36.51 29.69
C SER A 103 -1.21 -35.13 30.31
N ASP A 104 -1.09 -34.06 29.53
CA ASP A 104 -0.58 -32.77 30.06
C ASP A 104 -1.67 -31.70 30.26
N ILE A 105 -2.94 -32.07 30.02
CA ILE A 105 -4.09 -31.14 30.10
C ILE A 105 -4.55 -30.95 31.56
N ASP A 106 -4.37 -31.94 32.43
CA ASP A 106 -4.88 -31.89 33.82
C ASP A 106 -3.96 -31.06 34.75
N ASP A 107 -2.64 -31.04 34.47
CA ASP A 107 -1.69 -30.27 35.28
C ASP A 107 -1.82 -28.75 35.03
N LEU A 108 -2.16 -28.32 33.80
CA LEU A 108 -2.31 -26.91 33.44
C LEU A 108 -3.64 -26.29 33.89
N LEU A 109 -4.66 -27.08 34.17
CA LEU A 109 -5.92 -26.58 34.73
C LEU A 109 -5.82 -26.33 36.24
N SER A 110 -4.91 -27.01 36.93
CA SER A 110 -4.69 -26.85 38.38
C SER A 110 -3.94 -25.57 38.75
N GLU A 111 -3.11 -25.02 37.84
CA GLU A 111 -2.32 -23.80 38.08
C GLU A 111 -3.09 -22.50 37.79
N VAL A 112 -4.21 -22.60 37.06
CA VAL A 112 -5.06 -21.46 36.65
C VAL A 112 -6.00 -20.97 37.78
N GLU A 113 -6.26 -21.77 38.81
CA GLU A 113 -7.14 -21.36 39.91
C GLU A 113 -6.48 -20.43 40.96
N GLN A 114 -5.17 -20.17 40.90
CA GLN A 114 -4.45 -19.40 41.94
C GLN A 114 -3.82 -18.06 41.51
N SER A 115 -4.04 -17.58 40.28
CA SER A 115 -3.50 -16.28 39.84
C SER A 115 -4.59 -15.37 39.27
N SER A 116 -5.21 -14.63 40.19
CA SER A 116 -6.07 -13.47 39.91
C SER A 116 -5.24 -12.30 39.35
N ASP A 117 -4.83 -12.38 38.09
CA ASP A 117 -4.43 -11.27 37.21
C ASP A 117 -4.55 -11.72 35.74
N THR A 118 -5.78 -11.88 35.28
CA THR A 118 -6.15 -12.55 34.02
C THR A 118 -6.09 -11.62 32.80
N ILE A 119 -4.89 -11.36 32.25
CA ILE A 119 -4.68 -11.11 30.80
C ILE A 119 -3.28 -11.60 30.38
N GLN A 120 -2.98 -12.90 30.51
CA GLN A 120 -1.78 -13.50 29.89
C GLN A 120 -2.06 -14.96 29.48
N ASN A 121 -2.67 -15.14 28.30
CA ASN A 121 -2.56 -16.27 27.35
C ASN A 121 -3.84 -16.43 26.53
N THR A 122 -4.11 -15.44 25.68
CA THR A 122 -4.97 -15.66 24.51
C THR A 122 -4.03 -15.55 23.32
N SER A 123 -3.84 -16.63 22.56
CA SER A 123 -3.01 -16.56 21.35
C SER A 123 -3.55 -15.43 20.47
N ASN A 124 -2.71 -14.43 20.21
CA ASN A 124 -3.09 -13.24 19.45
C ASN A 124 -2.22 -13.14 18.19
N PRO A 125 -2.39 -14.06 17.22
CA PRO A 125 -1.49 -14.18 16.09
C PRO A 125 -1.47 -12.94 15.18
N LEU A 126 -2.58 -12.20 15.12
CA LEU A 126 -2.68 -11.00 14.30
C LEU A 126 -2.40 -9.73 15.10
N LEU A 127 -2.95 -9.62 16.31
CA LEU A 127 -2.82 -8.41 17.13
C LEU A 127 -1.44 -8.27 17.78
N SER A 128 -0.70 -9.36 18.01
CA SER A 128 0.68 -9.30 18.54
C SER A 128 1.70 -8.70 17.57
N LEU A 129 1.39 -8.75 16.27
CA LEU A 129 2.23 -8.18 15.21
C LEU A 129 2.09 -6.65 15.12
N VAL A 130 1.03 -6.10 15.72
CA VAL A 130 0.80 -4.65 15.75
C VAL A 130 1.83 -4.00 16.68
N ARG A 131 2.63 -3.09 16.14
CA ARG A 131 3.65 -2.35 16.90
C ARG A 131 3.12 -1.05 17.48
N THR A 132 2.25 -0.39 16.72
CA THR A 132 1.54 0.79 17.21
C THR A 132 0.15 0.88 16.60
N TYR A 133 -0.81 1.18 17.45
CA TYR A 133 -2.16 1.52 17.06
C TYR A 133 -2.19 3.00 16.70
N SER A 134 -2.79 3.31 15.56
CA SER A 134 -2.95 4.67 15.07
C SER A 134 -3.99 5.46 15.88
N PHE A 135 -4.00 6.77 15.67
CA PHE A 135 -5.02 7.64 16.27
C PHE A 135 -6.43 7.26 15.82
N GLN A 136 -7.39 7.27 16.75
CA GLN A 136 -8.79 6.96 16.52
C GLN A 136 -9.40 7.88 15.43
N GLY A 137 -10.15 7.31 14.50
CA GLY A 137 -10.71 8.01 13.33
C GLY A 137 -9.72 8.26 12.18
N GLY A 138 -8.48 7.76 12.27
CA GLY A 138 -7.46 7.88 11.24
C GLY A 138 -7.59 6.86 10.10
N PRO A 139 -6.91 7.08 8.95
CA PRO A 139 -6.92 6.14 7.82
C PRO A 139 -5.94 4.96 7.98
N VAL A 140 -4.95 5.10 8.87
CA VAL A 140 -4.02 4.02 9.21
C VAL A 140 -4.74 3.09 10.17
N ILE A 141 -4.75 1.79 9.90
CA ILE A 141 -5.38 0.81 10.80
C ILE A 141 -4.40 0.43 11.91
N ALA A 142 -3.20 0.03 11.51
CA ALA A 142 -2.14 -0.41 12.41
C ALA A 142 -0.79 -0.32 11.69
N ARG A 143 0.29 -0.27 12.47
CA ARG A 143 1.66 -0.33 11.95
C ARG A 143 2.32 -1.65 12.29
N PHE A 144 3.03 -2.20 11.31
CA PHE A 144 3.69 -3.49 11.40
C PHE A 144 5.15 -3.39 10.99
N LEU A 145 5.95 -4.41 11.33
CA LEU A 145 7.30 -4.53 10.78
C LEU A 145 7.21 -5.01 9.32
N PRO A 146 8.16 -4.58 8.45
CA PRO A 146 8.21 -5.04 7.06
C PRO A 146 8.32 -6.56 6.92
N ARG A 147 8.89 -7.24 7.92
CA ARG A 147 9.05 -8.71 7.96
C ARG A 147 7.73 -9.45 8.14
N ASP A 148 6.73 -8.80 8.74
CA ASP A 148 5.47 -9.43 9.13
C ASP A 148 4.35 -9.16 8.11
N GLN A 149 4.62 -8.37 7.06
CA GLN A 149 3.63 -7.97 6.05
C GLN A 149 3.02 -9.17 5.32
N ASP A 150 3.86 -10.12 4.93
CA ASP A 150 3.43 -11.29 4.17
C ASP A 150 2.52 -12.19 5.03
N LEU A 151 2.86 -12.34 6.31
CA LEU A 151 2.07 -13.10 7.26
C LEU A 151 0.69 -12.45 7.47
N VAL A 152 0.66 -11.14 7.72
CA VAL A 152 -0.60 -10.39 7.87
C VAL A 152 -1.43 -10.46 6.60
N ASN A 153 -0.82 -10.35 5.43
CA ASN A 153 -1.52 -10.48 4.15
C ASN A 153 -2.11 -11.89 3.96
N SER A 154 -1.40 -12.94 4.39
CA SER A 154 -1.91 -14.30 4.36
C SER A 154 -3.17 -14.46 5.22
N TYR A 155 -3.17 -13.89 6.43
CA TYR A 155 -4.32 -13.91 7.33
C TYR A 155 -5.52 -13.12 6.79
N LEU A 156 -5.28 -11.89 6.31
CA LEU A 156 -6.35 -11.02 5.78
C LEU A 156 -6.93 -11.50 4.45
N SER A 157 -6.20 -12.33 3.70
CA SER A 157 -6.66 -12.91 2.44
C SER A 157 -7.48 -14.21 2.62
N MET A 158 -7.47 -14.82 3.82
CA MET A 158 -8.27 -16.01 4.09
C MET A 158 -9.77 -15.75 3.85
N PRO A 159 -10.49 -16.62 3.11
CA PRO A 159 -11.91 -16.42 2.81
C PRO A 159 -12.79 -16.31 4.07
N GLU A 160 -12.48 -17.09 5.11
CA GLU A 160 -13.23 -17.09 6.36
C GLU A 160 -13.04 -15.78 7.12
N VAL A 161 -11.81 -15.26 7.18
CA VAL A 161 -11.53 -13.93 7.73
C VAL A 161 -12.27 -12.87 6.91
N ARG A 162 -12.23 -12.92 5.57
CA ARG A 162 -12.95 -11.95 4.73
C ARG A 162 -14.47 -11.96 4.91
N LYS A 163 -15.09 -13.08 5.30
CA LYS A 163 -16.54 -13.14 5.59
C LYS A 163 -16.93 -12.36 6.85
N LEU A 164 -16.00 -12.14 7.77
CA LEU A 164 -16.21 -11.35 8.99
C LEU A 164 -16.30 -9.85 8.70
N LEU A 165 -15.93 -9.39 7.50
CA LEU A 165 -16.08 -7.99 7.12
C LEU A 165 -17.58 -7.62 7.06
N PRO A 166 -17.99 -6.48 7.65
CA PRO A 166 -19.34 -5.97 7.48
C PRO A 166 -19.66 -5.73 6.00
N ARG A 167 -20.96 -5.75 5.65
CA ARG A 167 -21.42 -5.66 4.25
C ARG A 167 -20.86 -4.45 3.49
N ASP A 168 -20.66 -3.34 4.19
CA ASP A 168 -20.15 -2.09 3.63
C ASP A 168 -18.67 -2.15 3.25
N TYR A 169 -17.90 -3.09 3.82
CA TYR A 169 -16.46 -3.27 3.61
C TYR A 169 -16.12 -4.54 2.81
N ARG A 170 -17.11 -5.16 2.15
CA ARG A 170 -16.88 -6.41 1.40
C ARG A 170 -15.79 -6.29 0.33
N TYR A 171 -15.70 -5.11 -0.29
CA TYR A 171 -14.70 -4.77 -1.30
C TYR A 171 -13.51 -3.99 -0.72
N ALA A 172 -13.35 -3.96 0.61
CA ALA A 172 -12.17 -3.36 1.20
C ALA A 172 -10.93 -4.16 0.79
N LYS A 173 -9.91 -3.43 0.35
CA LYS A 173 -8.60 -3.96 -0.01
C LYS A 173 -7.57 -3.40 0.95
N PHE A 174 -6.76 -4.29 1.51
CA PHE A 174 -5.70 -3.92 2.43
C PHE A 174 -4.43 -3.64 1.63
N VAL A 175 -3.85 -2.48 1.84
CA VAL A 175 -2.64 -2.02 1.13
C VAL A 175 -1.63 -1.48 2.11
N TRP A 176 -0.36 -1.67 1.77
CA TRP A 176 0.76 -1.26 2.61
C TRP A 176 1.31 0.09 2.19
N GLY A 177 1.60 0.94 3.17
CA GLY A 177 2.40 2.14 2.99
C GLY A 177 3.89 1.82 2.93
N LYS A 178 4.66 2.78 2.41
CA LYS A 178 6.12 2.73 2.50
C LYS A 178 6.54 2.72 3.97
N VAL A 179 7.71 2.14 4.20
CA VAL A 179 8.40 2.18 5.48
C VAL A 179 8.68 3.64 5.89
N ASP A 180 8.22 4.00 7.09
CA ASP A 180 8.45 5.30 7.73
C ASP A 180 9.88 5.40 8.31
N GLN A 181 10.26 6.56 8.85
CA GLN A 181 11.56 6.79 9.50
C GLN A 181 11.84 5.81 10.63
N ASP A 182 10.79 5.36 11.31
CA ASP A 182 10.85 4.38 12.40
C ASP A 182 11.03 2.93 11.93
N GLY A 183 11.14 2.69 10.61
CA GLY A 183 11.27 1.33 10.07
C GLY A 183 9.97 0.52 10.05
N LEU A 184 8.83 1.19 10.24
CA LEU A 184 7.50 0.58 10.30
C LEU A 184 6.70 0.82 9.02
N SER A 185 5.82 -0.12 8.68
CA SER A 185 4.90 0.00 7.55
C SER A 185 3.47 0.16 8.01
N ASP A 186 2.79 1.16 7.46
CA ASP A 186 1.39 1.43 7.74
C ASP A 186 0.48 0.50 6.92
N LEU A 187 -0.54 -0.06 7.58
CA LEU A 187 -1.62 -0.77 6.91
C LEU A 187 -2.81 0.16 6.70
N TYR A 188 -3.26 0.26 5.44
CA TYR A 188 -4.45 1.01 5.05
C TYR A 188 -5.51 0.06 4.50
N ALA A 189 -6.78 0.40 4.69
CA ALA A 189 -7.87 -0.20 3.93
C ALA A 189 -8.42 0.83 2.95
N ILE A 190 -8.39 0.48 1.67
CA ILE A 190 -8.98 1.28 0.60
C ILE A 190 -10.34 0.72 0.20
N LYS A 191 -11.25 1.63 -0.16
CA LYS A 191 -12.55 1.34 -0.75
C LYS A 191 -12.34 0.89 -2.19
N SER A 192 -12.41 -0.42 -2.43
CA SER A 192 -12.50 -0.92 -3.80
C SER A 192 -13.95 -1.13 -4.23
N ASN A 193 -14.14 -1.39 -5.53
CA ASN A 193 -15.42 -1.73 -6.14
C ASN A 193 -15.36 -3.16 -6.70
N ARG A 194 -16.50 -3.64 -7.23
CA ARG A 194 -16.59 -4.97 -7.84
C ARG A 194 -15.58 -5.19 -8.98
N ASP A 195 -15.22 -4.12 -9.68
CA ASP A 195 -14.40 -4.16 -10.89
C ASP A 195 -12.91 -3.84 -10.60
N ASP A 196 -12.54 -3.64 -9.33
CA ASP A 196 -11.23 -3.16 -8.85
C ASP A 196 -10.69 -1.95 -9.63
N LEU A 197 -11.58 -1.04 -10.02
CA LEU A 197 -11.24 0.18 -10.75
C LEU A 197 -11.13 1.38 -9.81
N PRO A 198 -10.08 2.21 -9.95
CA PRO A 198 -9.94 3.41 -9.13
C PRO A 198 -11.09 4.38 -9.41
N PRO A 199 -11.73 4.95 -8.38
CA PRO A 199 -12.84 5.90 -8.58
C PRO A 199 -12.37 7.18 -9.29
N LEU A 200 -11.10 7.55 -9.15
CA LEU A 200 -10.47 8.65 -9.87
C LEU A 200 -9.09 8.20 -10.37
N SER A 201 -8.91 8.19 -11.69
CA SER A 201 -7.60 8.03 -12.32
C SER A 201 -7.14 9.38 -12.87
N GLY A 202 -6.04 9.89 -12.33
CA GLY A 202 -5.39 11.10 -12.80
C GLY A 202 -4.55 10.79 -14.03
N GLY A 203 -5.08 11.08 -15.21
CA GLY A 203 -4.23 11.26 -16.38
C GLY A 203 -3.20 12.35 -16.09
N VAL A 204 -1.92 11.97 -16.06
CA VAL A 204 -0.70 12.80 -15.93
C VAL A 204 -0.98 14.25 -15.50
N VAL A 205 -0.99 14.50 -14.19
CA VAL A 205 -1.27 15.83 -13.62
C VAL A 205 -0.10 16.78 -13.93
N VAL A 206 -0.23 17.60 -14.98
CA VAL A 206 0.77 18.63 -15.32
C VAL A 206 0.49 19.99 -14.65
N THR A 207 -0.69 20.19 -14.07
CA THR A 207 -1.08 21.47 -13.46
C THR A 207 -0.60 21.60 -12.01
N GLN A 208 0.52 22.28 -11.85
CA GLN A 208 0.96 22.89 -10.59
C GLN A 208 -0.09 23.94 -10.18
N LEU A 209 -0.84 23.72 -9.09
CA LEU A 209 -1.33 24.80 -8.19
C LEU A 209 -2.18 24.34 -6.99
N LYS A 210 -2.41 23.04 -6.77
CA LYS A 210 -3.10 22.59 -5.52
C LYS A 210 -2.62 21.25 -4.95
N ALA A 211 -1.39 20.86 -5.29
CA ALA A 211 -0.84 19.55 -4.93
C ALA A 211 0.20 19.59 -3.79
N MET A 212 0.42 20.74 -3.13
CA MET A 212 1.52 20.87 -2.18
C MET A 212 1.27 20.21 -0.80
N MET A 213 0.05 19.75 -0.52
CA MET A 213 -0.27 19.06 0.74
C MET A 213 -0.52 17.55 0.59
N LEU A 214 -0.68 17.08 -0.66
CA LEU A 214 -0.92 15.66 -0.97
C LEU A 214 0.30 14.98 -1.61
N LEU A 215 1.36 15.74 -1.93
CA LEU A 215 2.56 15.23 -2.61
C LEU A 215 3.40 14.29 -1.74
N GLU A 216 3.36 14.43 -0.41
CA GLU A 216 4.12 13.55 0.49
C GLU A 216 3.54 12.14 0.53
N ILE A 217 2.22 11.98 0.42
CA ILE A 217 1.58 10.66 0.41
C ILE A 217 1.71 10.00 -0.99
N LEU A 218 1.81 10.79 -2.05
CA LEU A 218 1.75 10.28 -3.43
C LEU A 218 3.05 9.70 -3.97
N GLN A 219 4.20 10.05 -3.40
CA GLN A 219 5.48 9.44 -3.80
C GLN A 219 5.68 8.05 -3.16
N PHE A 220 4.72 7.58 -2.37
CA PHE A 220 4.83 6.39 -1.50
C PHE A 220 4.15 5.14 -2.07
N LEU A 221 3.24 5.24 -3.04
CA LEU A 221 2.53 4.09 -3.63
C LEU A 221 3.15 3.57 -4.94
N CYS A 222 4.20 4.21 -5.46
CA CYS A 222 4.86 3.80 -6.70
C CYS A 222 6.38 3.71 -6.51
N LYS A 223 6.80 2.76 -5.68
CA LYS A 223 8.15 2.19 -5.63
C LYS A 223 8.07 0.76 -5.16
#